data_AF-A0A926YT75-F1
#
_entry.id   AF-A0A926YT75-F1
#
_cell.length_a   1.000
_cell.length_b   1.000
_cell.length_c   1.000
_cell.angle_alpha   90.00
_cell.angle_beta   90.00
_cell.angle_gamma   90.00
#
_symmetry.space_group_name_H-M   'P 1'
#
loop_
_entity.id
_entity.type
_entity.pdbx_description
1 polymer ?
#
loop_
_entity_poly.entity_id
_entity_poly.type
_entity_poly.pdbx_seq_one_letter_code
_entity_poly.pdbx_strand_id
1 'polypeptide(L)'
;MRRARLFFSRFAIALWAVVTIAFLMLLTSNAPRVPKYTPFASLAIRADSIVHLPNRIFTCTRENQQFECQAEIQNRLLKVNLSRDSQYQFDDYQFSRCDAFFDGKSIECENVGSTYAPVISQLYEVKNLGLSASELRSIQQQYWGINLLMQLGEIRIFWISTGLSIAAGLIAASFAWQCPNKLTKIFASLMCGLGAYQIGWSFLGRVPFDAVTPYGIVPETWSLMVQVLAIATGIAATIATIALLGQRSNRAIRVLLSLGISASIFGLCWQVFGWVIREIAGFVGFSFGIDTSTIATTILQTWLSAAAIAPAIVAAVLLWSRTPRSIKAFLAISSGFGAVAIATNFFLFLLLGLGYAD
;
A
#
# COMPACT_ATOMS: atom_id res chain seq x y z
N MET A 1 -23.88 -19.03 -23.98
CA MET A 1 -23.40 -17.91 -23.12
C MET A 1 -22.61 -18.34 -21.87
N ARG A 2 -22.96 -19.43 -21.17
CA ARG A 2 -22.27 -19.86 -19.92
C ARG A 2 -20.77 -20.16 -20.10
N ARG A 3 -20.38 -20.82 -21.20
CA ARG A 3 -18.96 -21.12 -21.52
C ARG A 3 -18.14 -19.85 -21.78
N ALA A 4 -18.70 -18.88 -22.51
CA ALA A 4 -18.04 -17.59 -22.76
C ALA A 4 -17.81 -16.80 -21.46
N ARG A 5 -18.80 -16.74 -20.55
CA ARG A 5 -18.64 -16.06 -19.25
C ARG A 5 -17.55 -16.67 -18.37
N LEU A 6 -17.47 -18.01 -18.35
CA LEU A 6 -16.42 -18.74 -17.62
C LEU A 6 -15.03 -18.52 -18.26
N PHE A 7 -14.97 -18.43 -19.58
CA PHE A 7 -13.73 -18.10 -20.29
C PHE A 7 -13.26 -16.68 -19.91
N PHE A 8 -14.14 -15.68 -20.03
CA PHE A 8 -13.79 -14.29 -19.69
C PHE A 8 -13.40 -14.11 -18.23
N SER A 9 -14.05 -14.79 -17.28
CA SER A 9 -13.65 -14.69 -15.87
C SER A 9 -12.29 -15.32 -15.60
N ARG A 10 -12.00 -16.48 -16.17
CA ARG A 10 -10.67 -17.11 -16.07
C ARG A 10 -9.58 -16.28 -16.74
N PHE A 11 -9.88 -15.73 -17.92
CA PHE A 11 -8.99 -14.84 -18.63
C PHE A 11 -8.70 -13.58 -17.82
N ALA A 12 -9.72 -12.96 -17.22
CA ALA A 12 -9.53 -11.79 -16.36
C ALA A 12 -8.66 -12.09 -15.12
N ILE A 13 -8.84 -13.25 -14.49
CA ILE A 13 -7.97 -13.70 -13.38
C ILE A 13 -6.53 -13.84 -13.85
N ALA A 14 -6.30 -14.53 -14.98
CA ALA A 14 -4.97 -14.75 -15.53
C ALA A 14 -4.29 -13.43 -15.93
N LEU A 15 -5.01 -12.54 -16.60
CA LEU A 15 -4.52 -11.22 -16.99
C LEU A 15 -4.16 -10.39 -15.75
N TRP A 16 -5.05 -10.33 -14.76
CA TRP A 16 -4.79 -9.63 -13.51
C TRP A 16 -3.56 -10.18 -12.78
N ALA A 17 -3.40 -11.50 -12.73
CA ALA A 17 -2.23 -12.13 -12.12
C ALA A 17 -0.94 -11.76 -12.86
N VAL A 18 -0.94 -11.81 -14.20
CA VAL A 18 0.23 -11.44 -15.02
C VAL A 18 0.62 -9.98 -14.80
N VAL A 19 -0.34 -9.05 -14.86
CA VAL A 19 -0.07 -7.62 -14.65
C VAL A 19 0.41 -7.36 -13.22
N THR A 20 -0.22 -7.99 -12.23
CA THR A 20 0.18 -7.85 -10.82
C THR A 20 1.59 -8.36 -10.60
N ILE A 21 1.93 -9.55 -11.10
CA ILE A 21 3.27 -10.13 -10.94
C ILE A 21 4.32 -9.27 -11.67
N ALA A 22 4.03 -8.80 -12.89
CA ALA A 22 4.93 -7.91 -13.62
C ALA A 22 5.19 -6.61 -12.86
N PHE A 23 4.15 -6.01 -12.28
CA PHE A 23 4.26 -4.82 -11.45
C PHE A 23 5.07 -5.08 -10.17
N LEU A 24 4.83 -6.21 -9.50
CA LEU A 24 5.60 -6.62 -8.32
C LEU A 24 7.08 -6.85 -8.64
N MET A 25 7.39 -7.51 -9.76
CA MET A 25 8.76 -7.68 -10.24
C MET A 25 9.41 -6.33 -10.54
N LEU A 26 8.69 -5.40 -11.17
CA LEU A 26 9.20 -4.05 -11.42
C LEU A 26 9.54 -3.32 -10.11
N LEU A 27 8.62 -3.32 -9.14
CA LEU A 27 8.80 -2.66 -7.85
C LEU A 27 9.95 -3.29 -7.05
N THR A 28 9.99 -4.61 -6.94
CA THR A 28 11.00 -5.31 -6.14
C THR A 28 12.40 -5.24 -6.75
N SER A 29 12.50 -5.33 -8.08
CA SER A 29 13.80 -5.28 -8.76
C SER A 29 14.43 -3.90 -8.79
N ASN A 30 13.65 -2.84 -8.57
CA ASN A 30 14.14 -1.45 -8.55
C ASN A 30 13.85 -0.76 -7.21
N ALA A 31 13.56 -1.53 -6.17
CA ALA A 31 13.20 -1.01 -4.87
C ALA A 31 14.29 -0.07 -4.33
N PRO A 32 13.94 1.12 -3.83
CA PRO A 32 14.86 2.04 -3.14
C PRO A 32 15.22 1.51 -1.74
N ARG A 33 15.44 0.20 -1.61
CA ARG A 33 15.84 -0.41 -0.35
C ARG A 33 17.33 -0.18 -0.16
N VAL A 34 17.70 0.40 0.98
CA VAL A 34 19.08 0.63 1.40
C VAL A 34 19.61 -0.66 2.05
N PRO A 35 20.46 -1.46 1.39
CA PRO A 35 21.19 -2.51 2.09
C PRO A 35 22.13 -1.86 3.11
N LYS A 36 22.51 -2.62 4.16
CA LYS A 36 23.38 -2.17 5.27
C LYS A 36 24.72 -1.51 4.85
N TYR A 37 25.09 -1.59 3.57
CA TYR A 37 26.41 -1.21 3.05
C TYR A 37 26.37 -0.04 2.06
N THR A 38 25.21 0.34 1.49
CA THR A 38 25.10 1.50 0.59
C THR A 38 24.25 2.57 1.28
N PRO A 39 24.73 3.80 1.50
CA PRO A 39 24.02 4.79 2.30
C PRO A 39 22.92 5.60 1.57
N PHE A 40 22.65 5.30 0.29
CA PHE A 40 21.67 6.02 -0.53
C PHE A 40 20.76 5.07 -1.32
N ALA A 41 19.56 5.54 -1.67
CA ALA A 41 18.59 4.76 -2.46
C ALA A 41 18.88 4.85 -3.96
N SER A 42 19.26 6.02 -4.46
CA SER A 42 19.61 6.23 -5.86
C SER A 42 20.52 7.44 -6.01
N LEU A 43 21.26 7.45 -7.13
CA LEU A 43 22.10 8.58 -7.52
C LEU A 43 21.61 9.12 -8.87
N ALA A 44 21.25 10.40 -8.90
CA ALA A 44 20.76 11.06 -10.10
C ALA A 44 21.94 11.71 -10.85
N ILE A 45 21.99 11.53 -12.16
CA ILE A 45 22.86 12.28 -13.06
C ILE A 45 22.02 13.43 -13.61
N ARG A 46 22.36 14.68 -13.25
CA ARG A 46 21.72 15.85 -13.84
C ARG A 46 22.60 16.41 -14.96
N ALA A 47 22.07 16.30 -16.17
CA ALA A 47 22.50 17.00 -17.38
C ALA A 47 21.27 17.71 -17.97
N ASP A 48 21.07 17.69 -19.29
CA ASP A 48 19.83 18.18 -19.93
C ASP A 48 18.58 17.33 -19.56
N SER A 49 18.80 16.08 -19.14
CA SER A 49 17.79 15.17 -18.61
C SER A 49 18.29 14.47 -17.35
N ILE A 50 17.41 14.25 -16.37
CA ILE A 50 17.74 13.54 -15.13
C ILE A 50 17.71 12.04 -15.40
N VAL A 51 18.83 11.35 -15.11
CA VAL A 51 18.94 9.89 -15.21
C VAL A 51 19.25 9.31 -13.84
N HIS A 52 18.42 8.39 -13.35
CA HIS A 52 18.59 7.75 -12.06
C HIS A 52 19.36 6.45 -12.20
N LEU A 53 20.38 6.29 -11.35
CA LEU A 53 21.16 5.07 -11.19
C LEU A 53 20.68 4.31 -9.95
N PRO A 54 20.45 3.00 -10.06
CA PRO A 54 20.05 2.19 -8.91
C PRO A 54 21.23 1.94 -7.99
N ASN A 55 21.02 1.94 -6.67
CA ASN A 55 22.08 1.70 -5.68
C ASN A 55 22.85 0.38 -5.88
N ARG A 56 22.21 -0.67 -6.42
CA ARG A 56 22.79 -2.01 -6.60
C ARG A 56 24.04 -2.06 -7.50
N ILE A 57 24.29 -1.04 -8.32
CA ILE A 57 25.50 -0.99 -9.17
C ILE A 57 26.70 -0.46 -8.41
N PHE A 58 26.48 0.13 -7.23
CA PHE A 58 27.54 0.69 -6.41
C PHE A 58 28.06 -0.37 -5.45
N THR A 59 29.37 -0.54 -5.44
CA THR A 59 30.08 -1.28 -4.40
C THR A 59 30.58 -0.26 -3.39
N CYS A 60 30.11 -0.35 -2.15
CA CYS A 60 30.44 0.61 -1.10
C CYS A 60 31.26 -0.04 0.01
N THR A 61 32.32 0.63 0.44
CA THR A 61 33.14 0.29 1.59
C THR A 61 33.02 1.38 2.65
N ARG A 62 32.86 0.97 3.92
CA ARG A 62 32.80 1.90 5.06
C ARG A 62 34.16 1.94 5.75
N GLU A 63 34.81 3.09 5.71
CA GLU A 63 36.10 3.32 6.36
C GLU A 63 36.05 4.64 7.14
N ASN A 64 36.38 4.62 8.43
CA ASN A 64 36.50 5.82 9.28
C ASN A 64 35.34 6.83 9.17
N GLN A 65 34.09 6.36 9.24
CA GLN A 65 32.86 7.18 9.13
C GLN A 65 32.61 7.82 7.76
N GLN A 66 33.37 7.41 6.74
CA GLN A 66 33.15 7.72 5.34
C GLN A 66 32.65 6.48 4.60
N PHE A 67 31.79 6.69 3.62
CA PHE A 67 31.40 5.68 2.65
C PHE A 67 32.04 6.02 1.31
N GLU A 68 32.94 5.18 0.84
CA GLU A 68 33.43 5.20 -0.54
C GLU A 68 32.59 4.23 -1.36
N CYS A 69 31.85 4.76 -2.32
CA CYS A 69 30.99 4.01 -3.21
C CYS A 69 31.49 4.13 -4.64
N GLN A 70 31.67 3.01 -5.33
CA GLN A 70 32.19 2.98 -6.70
C GLN A 70 31.28 2.19 -7.64
N ALA A 71 31.09 2.70 -8.84
CA ALA A 71 30.34 2.04 -9.92
C ALA A 71 31.01 2.30 -11.27
N GLU A 72 30.93 1.33 -12.17
CA GLU A 72 31.42 1.47 -13.54
C GLU A 72 30.28 1.85 -14.48
N ILE A 73 30.43 2.97 -15.18
CA ILE A 73 29.44 3.49 -16.12
C ILE A 73 30.15 3.64 -17.48
N GLN A 74 29.76 2.83 -18.46
CA GLN A 74 30.36 2.82 -19.80
C GLN A 74 31.90 2.71 -19.78
N ASN A 75 32.42 1.78 -19.00
CA ASN A 75 33.85 1.54 -18.79
C ASN A 75 34.63 2.70 -18.16
N ARG A 76 33.93 3.66 -17.54
CA ARG A 76 34.52 4.75 -16.75
C ARG A 76 34.09 4.63 -15.30
N LEU A 77 35.02 4.83 -14.38
CA LEU A 77 34.78 4.67 -12.96
C LEU A 77 34.15 5.94 -12.37
N LEU A 78 32.96 5.79 -11.76
CA LEU A 78 32.34 6.79 -10.91
C LEU A 78 32.61 6.41 -9.45
N LYS A 79 33.32 7.28 -8.73
CA LYS A 79 33.54 7.18 -7.29
C LYS A 79 32.77 8.28 -6.57
N VAL A 80 32.13 7.94 -5.47
CA VAL A 80 31.33 8.85 -4.64
C VAL A 80 31.72 8.63 -3.19
N ASN A 81 32.26 9.66 -2.57
CA ASN A 81 32.67 9.69 -1.18
C ASN A 81 31.67 10.49 -0.38
N LEU A 82 31.05 9.84 0.59
CA LEU A 82 30.06 10.44 1.48
C LEU A 82 30.67 10.50 2.88
N SER A 83 30.77 11.70 3.44
CA SER A 83 31.33 11.92 4.77
C SER A 83 30.32 12.58 5.70
N ARG A 84 30.37 12.17 6.97
CA ARG A 84 29.46 12.66 8.01
C ARG A 84 30.09 13.87 8.72
N ASP A 85 29.33 14.94 8.94
CA ASP A 85 29.71 15.97 9.90
C ASP A 85 29.44 15.46 11.31
N SER A 86 30.38 15.65 12.22
CA SER A 86 30.33 15.10 13.58
C SER A 86 29.22 15.68 14.48
N GLN A 87 28.32 16.52 13.96
CA GLN A 87 27.33 17.28 14.75
C GLN A 87 25.91 16.69 14.80
N TYR A 88 25.53 15.75 13.92
CA TYR A 88 24.18 15.17 13.93
C TYR A 88 24.19 13.68 14.31
N GLN A 89 23.67 13.41 15.50
CA GLN A 89 23.65 12.09 16.16
C GLN A 89 22.36 11.29 15.91
N PHE A 90 21.43 11.84 15.12
CA PHE A 90 20.16 11.19 14.80
C PHE A 90 20.20 10.74 13.33
N ASP A 91 20.14 9.43 13.14
CA ASP A 91 20.12 8.65 11.90
C ASP A 91 21.46 8.34 11.20
N ASP A 92 21.65 7.05 10.91
CA ASP A 92 22.89 6.48 10.40
C ASP A 92 23.23 6.89 8.94
N TYR A 93 22.34 7.61 8.27
CA TYR A 93 22.37 7.82 6.81
C TYR A 93 22.24 9.29 6.36
N GLN A 94 22.50 10.26 7.23
CA GLN A 94 22.61 11.67 6.83
C GLN A 94 24.07 12.09 6.64
N PHE A 95 24.44 12.50 5.42
CA PHE A 95 25.80 12.94 5.08
C PHE A 95 25.80 14.41 4.69
N SER A 96 26.76 15.17 5.23
CA SER A 96 26.86 16.61 5.03
C SER A 96 27.73 16.98 3.82
N ARG A 97 28.62 16.08 3.39
CA ARG A 97 29.48 16.28 2.21
C ARG A 97 29.39 15.09 1.28
N CYS A 98 29.21 15.39 0.00
CA CYS A 98 29.33 14.44 -1.10
C CYS A 98 30.43 14.93 -2.04
N ASP A 99 31.49 14.14 -2.18
CA ASP A 99 32.54 14.36 -3.18
C ASP A 99 32.42 13.26 -4.23
N ALA A 100 32.36 13.63 -5.52
CA ALA A 100 32.29 12.66 -6.59
C ALA A 100 33.42 12.85 -7.60
N PHE A 101 33.92 11.73 -8.11
CA PHE A 101 34.99 11.65 -9.11
C PHE A 101 34.55 10.75 -10.26
N PHE A 102 34.64 11.25 -11.48
CA PHE A 102 34.36 10.49 -12.69
C PHE A 102 35.63 10.41 -13.53
N ASP A 103 36.16 9.20 -13.70
CA ASP A 103 37.42 8.93 -14.40
C ASP A 103 38.59 9.79 -13.90
N GLY A 104 38.68 9.94 -12.57
CA GLY A 104 39.70 10.74 -11.89
C GLY A 104 39.47 12.26 -11.89
N LYS A 105 38.43 12.76 -12.57
CA LYS A 105 38.04 14.19 -12.53
C LYS A 105 37.01 14.44 -11.45
N SER A 106 37.25 15.45 -10.61
CA SER A 106 36.27 15.91 -9.63
C SER A 106 35.04 16.49 -10.34
N ILE A 107 33.86 16.07 -9.90
CA ILE A 107 32.56 16.55 -10.38
C ILE A 107 31.73 17.04 -9.20
N GLU A 108 30.77 17.92 -9.47
CA GLU A 108 29.85 18.43 -8.46
C GLU A 108 28.91 17.31 -7.98
N CYS A 109 28.81 17.13 -6.67
CA CYS A 109 27.82 16.28 -6.04
C CYS A 109 27.05 17.05 -4.96
N GLU A 110 25.73 16.98 -5.02
CA GLU A 110 24.84 17.66 -4.09
C GLU A 110 23.83 16.68 -3.49
N ASN A 111 23.47 16.91 -2.23
CA ASN A 111 22.33 16.25 -1.61
C ASN A 111 21.05 17.01 -2.02
N VAL A 112 20.16 16.33 -2.75
CA VAL A 112 18.91 16.92 -3.26
C VAL A 112 17.74 16.70 -2.31
N GLY A 113 17.98 16.08 -1.16
CA GLY A 113 16.99 15.71 -0.15
C GLY A 113 16.90 14.21 0.05
N SER A 114 15.81 13.77 0.68
CA SER A 114 15.48 12.36 0.85
C SER A 114 14.37 11.94 -0.11
N THR A 115 14.38 10.68 -0.55
CA THR A 115 13.19 10.07 -1.16
C THR A 115 12.07 9.92 -0.12
N TYR A 116 10.89 9.48 -0.58
CA TYR A 116 9.63 9.14 0.13
C TYR A 116 9.76 8.03 1.20
N ALA A 117 10.87 8.02 1.94
CA ALA A 117 11.16 7.26 3.13
C ALA A 117 12.22 8.09 3.90
N PRO A 118 11.83 9.17 4.61
CA PRO A 118 12.74 10.15 5.21
C PRO A 118 13.68 9.51 6.24
N VAL A 119 13.35 8.30 6.71
CA VAL A 119 14.13 7.54 7.68
C VAL A 119 15.27 6.72 7.03
N ILE A 120 15.25 6.49 5.70
CA ILE A 120 16.04 5.39 5.11
C ILE A 120 17.02 5.81 4.01
N SER A 121 16.81 6.89 3.24
CA SER A 121 17.72 7.19 2.11
C SER A 121 17.77 8.65 1.63
N GLN A 122 18.98 9.19 1.52
CA GLN A 122 19.23 10.44 0.81
C GLN A 122 19.37 10.19 -0.70
N LEU A 123 18.92 11.16 -1.49
CA LEU A 123 19.15 11.27 -2.93
C LEU A 123 20.36 12.16 -3.14
N TYR A 124 21.33 11.65 -3.88
CA TYR A 124 22.46 12.45 -4.35
C TYR A 124 22.32 12.70 -5.83
N GLU A 125 22.75 13.88 -6.23
CA GLU A 125 22.82 14.27 -7.62
C GLU A 125 24.24 14.67 -7.99
N VAL A 126 24.69 14.13 -9.11
CA VAL A 126 25.97 14.47 -9.72
C VAL A 126 25.74 15.26 -11.01
N LYS A 127 26.50 16.34 -11.18
CA LYS A 127 26.43 17.24 -12.34
C LYS A 127 27.72 17.19 -13.15
N ASN A 128 27.65 17.63 -14.41
CA ASN A 128 28.82 17.86 -15.26
C ASN A 128 29.68 16.61 -15.57
N LEU A 129 29.07 15.42 -15.74
CA LEU A 129 29.81 14.18 -16.08
C LEU A 129 30.46 14.19 -17.47
N GLY A 130 30.16 15.17 -18.32
CA GLY A 130 30.71 15.24 -19.68
C GLY A 130 30.25 14.09 -20.59
N LEU A 131 29.13 13.44 -20.25
CA LEU A 131 28.51 12.40 -21.07
C LEU A 131 27.72 13.03 -22.22
N SER A 132 27.81 12.43 -23.40
CA SER A 132 26.99 12.80 -24.56
C SER A 132 25.52 12.43 -24.36
N ALA A 133 24.62 13.10 -25.07
CA ALA A 133 23.18 12.78 -25.02
C ALA A 133 22.88 11.32 -25.44
N SER A 134 23.67 10.75 -26.34
CA SER A 134 23.56 9.33 -26.73
C SER A 134 23.95 8.39 -25.59
N GLU A 135 24.98 8.73 -24.83
CA GLU A 135 25.44 7.94 -23.68
C GLU A 135 24.44 8.04 -22.53
N LEU A 136 23.87 9.22 -22.27
CA LEU A 136 22.81 9.38 -21.27
C LEU A 136 21.56 8.56 -21.62
N ARG A 137 21.14 8.56 -22.89
CA ARG A 137 20.01 7.74 -23.35
C ARG A 137 20.28 6.25 -23.21
N SER A 138 21.50 5.78 -23.47
CA SER A 138 21.82 4.35 -23.32
C SER A 138 21.81 3.93 -21.85
N ILE A 139 22.32 4.77 -20.94
CA ILE A 139 22.23 4.55 -19.48
C ILE A 139 20.76 4.55 -19.04
N GLN A 140 19.96 5.49 -19.53
CA GLN A 140 18.53 5.56 -19.23
C GLN A 140 17.78 4.31 -19.70
N GLN A 141 18.11 3.76 -20.88
CA GLN A 141 17.54 2.51 -21.39
C GLN A 141 18.01 1.29 -20.60
N GLN A 142 19.29 1.24 -20.23
CA GLN A 142 19.85 0.17 -19.41
C GLN A 142 19.16 0.10 -18.04
N TYR A 143 18.86 1.25 -17.45
CA TYR A 143 18.19 1.38 -16.15
C TYR A 143 16.76 1.91 -16.28
N TRP A 144 16.02 1.48 -17.31
CA TRP A 144 14.68 2.00 -17.60
C TRP A 144 13.70 1.85 -16.43
N GLY A 145 13.81 0.77 -15.64
CA GLY A 145 12.87 0.45 -14.56
C GLY A 145 12.88 1.49 -13.44
N ILE A 146 14.05 1.81 -12.89
CA ILE A 146 14.18 2.85 -11.85
C ILE A 146 13.83 4.23 -12.40
N ASN A 147 14.23 4.54 -13.65
CA ASN A 147 13.90 5.81 -14.28
C ASN A 147 12.40 5.97 -14.49
N LEU A 148 11.71 4.92 -14.90
CA LEU A 148 10.24 4.90 -15.02
C LEU A 148 9.56 5.10 -13.66
N LEU A 149 10.01 4.40 -12.62
CA LEU A 149 9.41 4.49 -11.28
C LEU A 149 9.60 5.87 -10.65
N MET A 150 10.80 6.46 -10.79
CA MET A 150 11.07 7.83 -10.33
C MET A 150 10.25 8.86 -11.11
N GLN A 151 10.06 8.67 -12.43
CA GLN A 151 9.20 9.53 -13.25
C GLN A 151 7.71 9.40 -12.91
N LEU A 152 7.25 8.20 -12.53
CA LEU A 152 5.87 7.97 -12.11
C LEU A 152 5.58 8.70 -10.79
N GLY A 153 6.51 8.64 -9.84
CA GLY A 153 6.34 9.17 -8.49
C GLY A 153 5.34 8.35 -7.66
N GLU A 154 5.34 8.61 -6.35
CA GLU A 154 4.52 7.91 -5.35
C GLU A 154 3.03 7.87 -5.74
N ILE A 155 2.45 9.03 -6.06
CA ILE A 155 1.02 9.16 -6.37
C ILE A 155 0.61 8.22 -7.49
N ARG A 156 1.37 8.15 -8.60
CA ARG A 156 1.00 7.28 -9.73
C ARG A 156 1.21 5.80 -9.42
N ILE A 157 2.23 5.46 -8.62
CA ILE A 157 2.44 4.09 -8.15
C ILE A 157 1.25 3.64 -7.29
N PHE A 158 0.74 4.52 -6.42
CA PHE A 158 -0.49 4.29 -5.66
C PHE A 158 -1.73 4.15 -6.56
N TRP A 159 -1.84 4.93 -7.64
CA TRP A 159 -2.96 4.77 -8.58
C TRP A 159 -2.92 3.42 -9.30
N ILE A 160 -1.74 2.94 -9.69
CA ILE A 160 -1.59 1.63 -10.33
C ILE A 160 -1.97 0.52 -9.35
N SER A 161 -1.43 0.55 -8.12
CA SER A 161 -1.76 -0.46 -7.10
C SER A 161 -3.26 -0.50 -6.79
N THR A 162 -3.89 0.66 -6.81
CA THR A 162 -5.34 0.82 -6.61
C THR A 162 -6.16 0.28 -7.75
N GLY A 163 -5.78 0.59 -8.98
CA GLY A 163 -6.39 0.01 -10.17
C GLY A 163 -6.35 -1.52 -10.10
N LEU A 164 -5.23 -2.08 -9.66
CA LEU A 164 -5.06 -3.52 -9.45
C LEU A 164 -5.95 -4.05 -8.31
N SER A 165 -6.08 -3.34 -7.19
CA SER A 165 -6.98 -3.72 -6.10
C SER A 165 -8.46 -3.70 -6.50
N ILE A 166 -8.90 -2.64 -7.19
CA ILE A 166 -10.27 -2.53 -7.71
C ILE A 166 -10.56 -3.65 -8.72
N ALA A 167 -9.62 -3.92 -9.63
CA ALA A 167 -9.73 -5.02 -10.57
C ALA A 167 -9.86 -6.38 -9.84
N ALA A 168 -9.07 -6.62 -8.80
CA ALA A 168 -9.19 -7.82 -7.97
C ALA A 168 -10.60 -7.95 -7.35
N GLY A 169 -11.14 -6.84 -6.84
CA GLY A 169 -12.50 -6.77 -6.31
C GLY A 169 -13.58 -7.13 -7.34
N LEU A 170 -13.53 -6.52 -8.53
CA LEU A 170 -14.48 -6.79 -9.61
C LEU A 170 -14.41 -8.25 -10.07
N ILE A 171 -13.20 -8.80 -10.18
CA ILE A 171 -12.98 -10.20 -10.54
C ILE A 171 -13.55 -11.14 -9.47
N ALA A 172 -13.25 -10.89 -8.19
CA ALA A 172 -13.76 -11.69 -7.07
C ALA A 172 -15.29 -11.66 -6.98
N ALA A 173 -15.89 -10.47 -7.12
CA ALA A 173 -17.34 -10.30 -7.13
C ALA A 173 -18.01 -11.04 -8.29
N SER A 174 -17.44 -10.92 -9.50
CA SER A 174 -17.91 -11.63 -10.70
C SER A 174 -17.82 -13.15 -10.52
N PHE A 175 -16.71 -13.65 -9.96
CA PHE A 175 -16.53 -15.08 -9.71
C PHE A 175 -17.51 -15.61 -8.66
N ALA A 176 -17.68 -14.89 -7.55
CA ALA A 176 -18.65 -15.23 -6.50
C ALA A 176 -20.10 -15.24 -7.03
N TRP A 177 -20.43 -14.33 -7.94
CA TRP A 177 -21.75 -14.29 -8.58
C TRP A 177 -21.99 -15.47 -9.53
N GLN A 178 -20.98 -15.81 -10.36
CA GLN A 178 -21.09 -16.87 -11.36
C GLN A 178 -21.08 -18.27 -10.75
N CYS A 179 -20.27 -18.48 -9.70
CA CYS A 179 -19.99 -19.79 -9.12
C CYS A 179 -20.06 -19.76 -7.57
N PRO A 180 -21.25 -19.55 -6.96
CA PRO A 180 -21.39 -19.62 -5.51
C PRO A 180 -21.18 -21.05 -5.02
N ASN A 181 -19.96 -21.37 -4.60
CA ASN A 181 -19.55 -22.66 -4.08
C ASN A 181 -19.12 -22.54 -2.61
N LYS A 182 -18.69 -23.65 -2.00
CA LYS A 182 -18.19 -23.64 -0.62
C LYS A 182 -17.02 -22.68 -0.43
N LEU A 183 -16.11 -22.61 -1.41
CA LEU A 183 -14.95 -21.71 -1.36
C LEU A 183 -15.35 -20.23 -1.34
N THR A 184 -16.29 -19.81 -2.18
CA THR A 184 -16.77 -18.42 -2.18
C THR A 184 -17.48 -18.05 -0.87
N LYS A 185 -18.15 -19.01 -0.22
CA LYS A 185 -18.76 -18.79 1.09
C LYS A 185 -17.70 -18.64 2.18
N ILE A 186 -16.67 -19.50 2.17
CA ILE A 186 -15.54 -19.42 3.09
C ILE A 186 -14.81 -18.09 2.89
N PHE A 187 -14.51 -17.73 1.65
CA PHE A 187 -13.85 -16.46 1.32
C PHE A 187 -14.67 -15.27 1.81
N ALA A 188 -15.95 -15.19 1.43
CA ALA A 188 -16.86 -14.14 1.91
C ALA A 188 -16.93 -14.06 3.44
N SER A 189 -16.98 -15.20 4.13
CA SER A 189 -16.98 -15.22 5.61
C SER A 189 -15.68 -14.71 6.22
N LEU A 190 -14.52 -15.05 5.62
CA LEU A 190 -13.23 -14.51 6.05
C LEU A 190 -13.16 -13.00 5.83
N MET A 191 -13.71 -12.50 4.73
CA MET A 191 -13.78 -11.06 4.48
C MET A 191 -14.66 -10.36 5.52
N CYS A 192 -15.83 -10.91 5.85
CA CYS A 192 -16.64 -10.39 6.95
C CYS A 192 -15.92 -10.48 8.31
N GLY A 193 -15.09 -11.51 8.52
CA GLY A 193 -14.19 -11.58 9.67
C GLY A 193 -13.21 -10.41 9.73
N LEU A 194 -12.51 -10.14 8.61
CA LEU A 194 -11.56 -9.02 8.50
C LEU A 194 -12.25 -7.67 8.74
N GLY A 195 -13.44 -7.47 8.19
CA GLY A 195 -14.23 -6.26 8.43
C GLY A 195 -14.63 -6.07 9.90
N ALA A 196 -15.02 -7.15 10.59
CA ALA A 196 -15.30 -7.11 12.03
C ALA A 196 -14.03 -6.83 12.85
N TYR A 197 -12.92 -7.47 12.51
CA TYR A 197 -11.61 -7.21 13.13
C TYR A 197 -11.27 -5.72 13.04
N GLN A 198 -11.45 -5.10 11.87
CA GLN A 198 -11.15 -3.68 11.68
C GLN A 198 -12.03 -2.76 12.51
N ILE A 199 -13.31 -3.08 12.66
CA ILE A 199 -14.21 -2.31 13.53
C ILE A 199 -13.79 -2.47 14.98
N GLY A 200 -13.53 -3.70 15.43
CA GLY A 200 -13.06 -3.97 16.79
C GLY A 200 -11.76 -3.22 17.09
N TRP A 201 -10.79 -3.29 16.18
CA TRP A 201 -9.52 -2.57 16.26
C TRP A 201 -9.72 -1.06 16.28
N SER A 202 -10.52 -0.52 15.35
CA SER A 202 -10.74 0.93 15.24
C SER A 202 -11.53 1.50 16.42
N PHE A 203 -12.47 0.73 16.98
CA PHE A 203 -13.28 1.14 18.12
C PHE A 203 -12.45 1.13 19.40
N LEU A 204 -11.76 0.03 19.68
CA LEU A 204 -10.97 -0.14 20.90
C LEU A 204 -9.66 0.66 20.84
N GLY A 205 -9.01 0.72 19.67
CA GLY A 205 -7.74 1.43 19.49
C GLY A 205 -7.86 2.95 19.49
N ARG A 206 -9.06 3.51 19.39
CA ARG A 206 -9.32 4.95 19.54
C ARG A 206 -9.48 5.39 20.99
N VAL A 207 -9.56 4.45 21.93
CA VAL A 207 -9.60 4.79 23.36
C VAL A 207 -8.22 5.33 23.76
N PRO A 208 -8.12 6.60 24.20
CA PRO A 208 -6.84 7.20 24.56
C PRO A 208 -6.26 6.49 25.78
N PHE A 209 -4.93 6.32 25.83
CA PHE A 209 -4.26 5.64 26.93
C PHE A 209 -4.56 6.30 28.29
N ASP A 210 -4.71 7.62 28.32
CA ASP A 210 -5.06 8.39 29.53
C ASP A 210 -6.41 7.99 30.16
N ALA A 211 -7.32 7.41 29.37
CA ALA A 211 -8.58 6.89 29.88
C ALA A 211 -8.42 5.51 30.54
N VAL A 212 -7.35 4.76 30.24
CA VAL A 212 -7.16 3.37 30.66
C VAL A 212 -6.08 3.24 31.74
N THR A 213 -5.07 4.12 31.73
CA THR A 213 -4.00 4.16 32.73
C THR A 213 -4.48 4.35 34.18
N PRO A 214 -5.58 5.08 34.50
CA PRO A 214 -6.08 5.19 35.88
C PRO A 214 -6.58 3.86 36.46
N TYR A 215 -6.89 2.88 35.60
CA TYR A 215 -7.33 1.55 36.00
C TYR A 215 -6.17 0.56 36.17
N GLY A 216 -4.91 1.04 36.18
CA GLY A 216 -3.72 0.22 36.35
C GLY A 216 -3.33 -0.58 35.09
N ILE A 217 -3.89 -0.24 33.93
CA ILE A 217 -3.58 -0.90 32.67
C ILE A 217 -2.45 -0.14 31.97
N VAL A 218 -1.32 -0.82 31.77
CA VAL A 218 -0.16 -0.29 31.04
C VAL A 218 -0.48 -0.21 29.54
N PRO A 219 0.00 0.81 28.79
CA PRO A 219 -0.27 0.97 27.36
C PRO A 219 0.04 -0.27 26.51
N GLU A 220 1.12 -0.98 26.82
CA GLU A 220 1.52 -2.23 26.14
C GLU A 220 0.44 -3.33 26.30
N THR A 221 -0.05 -3.50 27.53
CA THR A 221 -1.13 -4.45 27.84
C THR A 221 -2.42 -4.06 27.12
N TRP A 222 -2.76 -2.77 27.09
CA TRP A 222 -3.93 -2.28 26.35
C TRP A 222 -3.81 -2.58 24.86
N SER A 223 -2.67 -2.28 24.23
CA SER A 223 -2.42 -2.59 22.81
C SER A 223 -2.61 -4.07 22.50
N LEU A 224 -2.08 -4.95 23.35
CA LEU A 224 -2.26 -6.41 23.20
C LEU A 224 -3.74 -6.82 23.37
N MET A 225 -4.44 -6.27 24.38
CA MET A 225 -5.86 -6.54 24.58
C MET A 225 -6.72 -6.11 23.39
N VAL A 226 -6.46 -4.92 22.84
CA VAL A 226 -7.12 -4.41 21.62
C VAL A 226 -6.91 -5.42 20.49
N GLN A 227 -5.70 -5.96 20.32
CA GLN A 227 -5.41 -6.92 19.23
C GLN A 227 -6.19 -8.22 19.43
N VAL A 228 -6.13 -8.78 20.64
CA VAL A 228 -6.80 -10.04 20.97
C VAL A 228 -8.32 -9.92 20.81
N LEU A 229 -8.92 -8.84 21.29
CA LEU A 229 -10.36 -8.60 21.16
C LEU A 229 -10.78 -8.37 19.70
N ALA A 230 -9.98 -7.62 18.93
CA ALA A 230 -10.21 -7.45 17.50
C ALA A 230 -10.12 -8.80 16.75
N ILE A 231 -9.14 -9.64 17.06
CA ILE A 231 -9.02 -10.98 16.46
C ILE A 231 -10.22 -11.85 16.83
N ALA A 232 -10.62 -11.86 18.10
CA ALA A 232 -11.77 -12.62 18.57
C ALA A 232 -13.07 -12.20 17.88
N THR A 233 -13.30 -10.89 17.71
CA THR A 233 -14.48 -10.38 16.97
C THR A 233 -14.45 -10.78 15.49
N GLY A 234 -13.28 -10.77 14.85
CA GLY A 234 -13.13 -11.25 13.47
C GLY A 234 -13.40 -12.75 13.31
N ILE A 235 -12.90 -13.58 14.23
CA ILE A 235 -13.16 -15.03 14.23
C ILE A 235 -14.66 -15.29 14.45
N ALA A 236 -15.28 -14.62 15.42
CA ALA A 236 -16.70 -14.76 15.72
C ALA A 236 -17.57 -14.39 14.51
N ALA A 237 -17.27 -13.27 13.82
CA ALA A 237 -17.97 -12.86 12.62
C ALA A 237 -17.80 -13.84 11.46
N THR A 238 -16.62 -14.44 11.31
CA THR A 238 -16.37 -15.49 10.31
C THR A 238 -17.27 -16.70 10.55
N ILE A 239 -17.27 -17.23 11.77
CA ILE A 239 -18.08 -18.40 12.17
C ILE A 239 -19.57 -18.09 12.01
N ALA A 240 -20.02 -16.91 12.46
CA ALA A 240 -21.39 -16.44 12.30
C ALA A 240 -21.82 -16.39 10.83
N THR A 241 -20.95 -15.90 9.94
CA THR A 241 -21.22 -15.81 8.51
C THR A 241 -21.33 -17.19 7.87
N ILE A 242 -20.43 -18.11 8.22
CA ILE A 242 -20.48 -19.50 7.76
C ILE A 242 -21.79 -20.17 8.21
N ALA A 243 -22.16 -20.01 9.49
CA ALA A 243 -23.38 -20.57 10.04
C ALA A 243 -24.64 -20.04 9.32
N LEU A 244 -24.70 -18.73 9.06
CA LEU A 244 -25.80 -18.13 8.30
C LEU A 244 -25.88 -18.61 6.85
N LEU A 245 -24.74 -18.79 6.19
CA LEU A 245 -24.67 -19.29 4.81
C LEU A 245 -24.89 -20.82 4.70
N GLY A 246 -24.78 -21.54 5.82
CA GLY A 246 -24.82 -23.01 5.91
C GLY A 246 -26.14 -23.60 6.42
N GLN A 247 -26.83 -22.97 7.38
CA GLN A 247 -27.97 -23.58 8.09
C GLN A 247 -29.24 -22.72 8.13
N ARG A 248 -30.42 -23.34 8.14
CA ARG A 248 -31.69 -22.66 8.45
C ARG A 248 -31.69 -22.20 9.91
N SER A 249 -31.39 -20.94 10.15
CA SER A 249 -31.44 -20.32 11.48
C SER A 249 -32.82 -19.77 11.79
N ASN A 250 -33.18 -19.76 13.08
CA ASN A 250 -34.37 -19.09 13.61
C ASN A 250 -34.39 -17.60 13.21
N ARG A 251 -35.59 -17.03 13.02
CA ARG A 251 -35.75 -15.64 12.57
C ARG A 251 -35.02 -14.64 13.47
N ALA A 252 -35.12 -14.76 14.79
CA ALA A 252 -34.47 -13.85 15.74
C ALA A 252 -32.93 -13.90 15.65
N ILE A 253 -32.34 -15.11 15.66
CA ILE A 253 -30.90 -15.33 15.50
C ILE A 253 -30.43 -14.79 14.13
N ARG A 254 -31.26 -14.92 13.10
CA ARG A 254 -30.96 -14.37 11.78
C ARG A 254 -30.86 -12.85 11.78
N VAL A 255 -31.74 -12.14 12.48
CA VAL A 255 -31.70 -10.68 12.59
C VAL A 255 -30.38 -10.25 13.20
N LEU A 256 -30.06 -10.79 14.39
CA LEU A 256 -28.84 -10.44 15.12
C LEU A 256 -27.58 -10.71 14.31
N LEU A 257 -27.48 -11.90 13.72
CA LEU A 257 -26.31 -12.25 12.92
C LEU A 257 -26.24 -11.44 11.61
N SER A 258 -27.38 -11.09 10.99
CA SER A 258 -27.38 -10.24 9.79
C SER A 258 -26.92 -8.82 10.08
N LEU A 259 -27.29 -8.25 11.23
CA LEU A 259 -26.83 -6.93 11.66
C LEU A 259 -25.32 -6.95 11.97
N GLY A 260 -24.84 -7.97 12.68
CA GLY A 260 -23.41 -8.14 12.97
C GLY A 260 -22.56 -8.25 11.69
N ILE A 261 -23.00 -9.03 10.70
CA ILE A 261 -22.28 -9.15 9.42
C ILE A 261 -22.38 -7.88 8.56
N SER A 262 -23.47 -7.13 8.69
CA SER A 262 -23.61 -5.85 8.00
C SER A 262 -22.62 -4.83 8.57
N ALA A 263 -22.42 -4.83 9.88
CA ALA A 263 -21.33 -4.07 10.49
C ALA A 263 -19.98 -4.52 9.93
N SER A 264 -19.69 -5.82 9.80
CA SER A 264 -18.46 -6.27 9.13
C SER A 264 -18.25 -5.68 7.73
N ILE A 265 -19.32 -5.62 6.91
CA ILE A 265 -19.23 -5.03 5.57
C ILE A 265 -19.02 -3.52 5.64
N PHE A 266 -19.63 -2.83 6.61
CA PHE A 266 -19.30 -1.43 6.90
C PHE A 266 -17.80 -1.26 7.15
N GLY A 267 -17.18 -2.13 7.96
CA GLY A 267 -15.74 -2.08 8.25
C GLY A 267 -14.87 -2.20 6.98
N LEU A 268 -15.17 -3.19 6.13
CA LEU A 268 -14.49 -3.35 4.84
C LEU A 268 -14.68 -2.14 3.93
N CYS A 269 -15.91 -1.65 3.80
CA CYS A 269 -16.23 -0.51 2.95
C CYS A 269 -15.59 0.77 3.48
N TRP A 270 -15.59 0.98 4.80
CA TRP A 270 -14.93 2.11 5.44
C TRP A 270 -13.44 2.15 5.11
N GLN A 271 -12.77 1.00 5.14
CA GLN A 271 -11.37 0.91 4.75
C GLN A 271 -11.16 1.23 3.27
N VAL A 272 -11.96 0.62 2.38
CA VAL A 272 -11.84 0.82 0.93
C VAL A 272 -12.13 2.27 0.55
N PHE A 273 -13.22 2.86 1.04
CA PHE A 273 -13.56 4.25 0.78
C PHE A 273 -12.62 5.22 1.48
N GLY A 274 -12.14 4.90 2.69
CA GLY A 274 -11.17 5.70 3.45
C GLY A 274 -9.95 6.05 2.61
N TRP A 275 -9.49 5.04 1.87
CA TRP A 275 -8.37 5.16 0.96
C TRP A 275 -8.79 5.87 -0.35
N VAL A 276 -9.85 5.41 -1.04
CA VAL A 276 -10.25 5.95 -2.36
C VAL A 276 -10.68 7.43 -2.32
N ILE A 277 -11.45 7.85 -1.30
CA ILE A 277 -11.96 9.23 -1.22
C ILE A 277 -10.84 10.22 -0.91
N ARG A 278 -9.86 9.83 -0.07
CA ARG A 278 -8.70 10.68 0.24
C ARG A 278 -7.90 10.99 -1.03
N GLU A 279 -7.71 10.01 -1.89
CA GLU A 279 -6.96 10.16 -3.15
C GLU A 279 -7.73 10.91 -4.24
N ILE A 280 -9.03 10.63 -4.41
CA ILE A 280 -9.86 11.37 -5.37
C ILE A 280 -9.95 12.85 -4.98
N ALA A 281 -10.09 13.16 -3.69
CA ALA A 281 -10.12 14.53 -3.19
C ALA A 281 -8.80 15.27 -3.48
N GLY A 282 -7.66 14.59 -3.31
CA GLY A 282 -6.34 15.13 -3.66
C GLY A 282 -6.15 15.34 -5.17
N PHE A 283 -6.63 14.40 -6.00
CA PHE A 283 -6.48 14.45 -7.46
C PHE A 283 -7.33 15.51 -8.14
N VAL A 284 -8.58 15.71 -7.70
CA VAL A 284 -9.49 16.70 -8.31
C VAL A 284 -9.10 18.13 -7.91
N GLY A 285 -8.10 18.33 -7.06
CA GLY A 285 -7.70 19.65 -6.61
C GLY A 285 -8.83 20.33 -5.83
N PHE A 286 -9.71 19.55 -5.18
CA PHE A 286 -10.61 20.06 -4.15
C PHE A 286 -9.77 20.38 -2.90
N SER A 287 -8.84 21.33 -3.01
CA SER A 287 -8.65 22.27 -1.93
C SER A 287 -9.95 23.07 -1.88
N PHE A 288 -10.93 22.56 -1.14
CA PHE A 288 -11.93 23.45 -0.57
C PHE A 288 -11.11 24.56 0.08
N GLY A 289 -11.19 25.79 -0.42
CA GLY A 289 -10.39 26.95 -0.02
C GLY A 289 -10.66 27.37 1.42
N ILE A 290 -10.42 26.44 2.33
CA ILE A 290 -10.65 26.43 3.76
C ILE A 290 -9.36 25.86 4.31
N ASP A 291 -8.65 26.65 5.12
CA ASP A 291 -7.40 26.25 5.74
C ASP A 291 -7.51 24.82 6.31
N THR A 292 -6.75 23.92 5.70
CA THR A 292 -6.82 22.46 5.85
C THR A 292 -6.42 21.96 7.24
N SER A 293 -6.09 22.85 8.17
CA SER A 293 -5.55 22.51 9.48
C SER A 293 -6.62 22.17 10.52
N THR A 294 -7.90 22.54 10.33
CA THR A 294 -8.89 22.40 11.43
C THR A 294 -10.27 21.84 11.07
N ILE A 295 -10.75 21.86 9.82
CA ILE A 295 -12.13 21.43 9.47
C ILE A 295 -12.20 20.20 8.52
N ALA A 296 -11.08 19.71 8.00
CA ALA A 296 -11.10 18.70 6.93
C ALA A 296 -11.34 17.24 7.38
N THR A 297 -10.93 16.86 8.59
CA THR A 297 -10.92 15.43 9.00
C THR A 297 -12.29 14.91 9.41
N THR A 298 -13.08 15.70 10.12
CA THR A 298 -14.43 15.31 10.60
C THR A 298 -15.43 15.23 9.46
N ILE A 299 -15.40 16.18 8.54
CA ILE A 299 -16.25 16.17 7.33
C ILE A 299 -15.88 14.96 6.46
N LEU A 300 -14.59 14.74 6.18
CA LEU A 300 -14.13 13.58 5.40
C LEU A 300 -14.54 12.26 6.06
N GLN A 301 -14.38 12.12 7.38
CA GLN A 301 -14.85 10.95 8.13
C GLN A 301 -16.37 10.76 8.04
N THR A 302 -17.13 11.84 7.97
CA THR A 302 -18.60 11.79 7.85
C THR A 302 -19.04 11.32 6.46
N TRP A 303 -18.34 11.76 5.40
CA TRP A 303 -18.58 11.26 4.04
C TRP A 303 -18.20 9.78 3.90
N LEU A 304 -17.10 9.39 4.53
CA LEU A 304 -16.64 7.99 4.57
C LEU A 304 -17.65 7.07 5.27
N SER A 305 -18.26 7.51 6.37
CA SER A 305 -19.26 6.71 7.08
C SER A 305 -20.52 6.61 6.24
N ALA A 306 -20.98 7.72 5.68
CA ALA A 306 -22.14 7.73 4.81
C ALA A 306 -21.98 6.78 3.61
N ALA A 307 -20.81 6.80 2.95
CA ALA A 307 -20.50 5.92 1.83
C ALA A 307 -20.44 4.44 2.23
N ALA A 308 -19.88 4.13 3.41
CA ALA A 308 -19.76 2.76 3.91
C ALA A 308 -21.08 2.20 4.51
N ILE A 309 -22.00 3.04 4.95
CA ILE A 309 -23.31 2.64 5.51
C ILE A 309 -24.20 2.02 4.43
N ALA A 310 -24.24 2.57 3.21
CA ALA A 310 -25.13 2.08 2.17
C ALA A 310 -24.88 0.60 1.80
N PRO A 311 -23.64 0.13 1.54
CA PRO A 311 -23.35 -1.30 1.33
C PRO A 311 -23.70 -2.19 2.52
N ALA A 312 -23.54 -1.69 3.75
CA ALA A 312 -23.87 -2.41 4.97
C ALA A 312 -25.40 -2.63 5.09
N ILE A 313 -26.20 -1.60 4.83
CA ILE A 313 -27.67 -1.72 4.79
C ILE A 313 -28.10 -2.72 3.72
N VAL A 314 -27.50 -2.62 2.52
CA VAL A 314 -27.79 -3.56 1.43
C VAL A 314 -27.46 -5.00 1.86
N ALA A 315 -26.32 -5.23 2.51
CA ALA A 315 -25.96 -6.55 3.01
C ALA A 315 -26.98 -7.10 4.04
N ALA A 316 -27.46 -6.25 4.95
CA ALA A 316 -28.49 -6.62 5.93
C ALA A 316 -29.75 -7.11 5.22
N VAL A 317 -30.24 -6.34 4.24
CA VAL A 317 -31.46 -6.65 3.48
C VAL A 317 -31.28 -7.93 2.63
N LEU A 318 -30.10 -8.14 2.07
CA LEU A 318 -29.80 -9.33 1.28
C LEU A 318 -29.76 -10.60 2.14
N LEU A 319 -29.13 -10.53 3.31
CA LEU A 319 -29.08 -11.63 4.28
C LEU A 319 -30.45 -11.90 4.92
N TRP A 320 -31.26 -10.85 5.08
CA TRP A 320 -32.64 -10.95 5.56
C TRP A 320 -33.52 -11.75 4.60
N SER A 321 -33.57 -11.31 3.33
CA SER A 321 -34.43 -11.91 2.30
C SER A 321 -34.07 -13.36 1.99
N ARG A 322 -32.78 -13.71 2.08
CA ARG A 322 -32.24 -15.07 1.99
C ARG A 322 -32.70 -15.87 0.75
N THR A 323 -33.00 -15.17 -0.35
CA THR A 323 -33.27 -15.82 -1.62
C THR A 323 -31.96 -16.32 -2.24
N PRO A 324 -31.98 -17.32 -3.13
CA PRO A 324 -30.76 -17.74 -3.84
C PRO A 324 -30.06 -16.59 -4.55
N ARG A 325 -30.83 -15.60 -5.03
CA ARG A 325 -30.32 -14.39 -5.67
C ARG A 325 -29.70 -13.42 -4.66
N SER A 326 -30.31 -13.25 -3.48
CA SER A 326 -29.78 -12.35 -2.46
C SER A 326 -28.50 -12.90 -1.81
N ILE A 327 -28.40 -14.22 -1.61
CA ILE A 327 -27.16 -14.86 -1.14
C ILE A 327 -26.04 -14.67 -2.17
N LYS A 328 -26.33 -14.84 -3.47
CA LYS A 328 -25.35 -14.55 -4.54
C LYS A 328 -24.88 -13.09 -4.52
N ALA A 329 -25.81 -12.13 -4.35
CA ALA A 329 -25.47 -10.72 -4.26
C ALA A 329 -24.59 -10.42 -3.04
N PHE A 330 -24.95 -10.97 -1.88
CA PHE A 330 -24.16 -10.84 -0.66
C PHE A 330 -22.73 -11.40 -0.85
N LEU A 331 -22.60 -12.61 -1.43
CA LEU A 331 -21.30 -13.20 -1.73
C LEU A 331 -20.48 -12.36 -2.69
N ALA A 332 -21.12 -11.75 -3.70
CA ALA A 332 -20.44 -10.86 -4.64
C ALA A 332 -19.93 -9.58 -3.96
N ILE A 333 -20.77 -8.93 -3.14
CA ILE A 333 -20.42 -7.70 -2.41
C ILE A 333 -19.28 -7.97 -1.43
N SER A 334 -19.43 -8.96 -0.56
CA SER A 334 -18.43 -9.32 0.47
C SER A 334 -17.10 -9.75 -0.15
N SER A 335 -17.13 -10.59 -1.18
CA SER A 335 -15.90 -11.01 -1.88
C SER A 335 -15.24 -9.87 -2.64
N GLY A 336 -16.04 -8.98 -3.25
CA GLY A 336 -15.53 -7.82 -3.96
C GLY A 336 -14.81 -6.85 -3.04
N PHE A 337 -15.53 -6.29 -2.05
CA PHE A 337 -14.92 -5.35 -1.10
C PHE A 337 -13.77 -5.97 -0.32
N GLY A 338 -13.90 -7.24 0.09
CA GLY A 338 -12.82 -7.93 0.79
C GLY A 338 -11.56 -8.12 -0.05
N ALA A 339 -11.70 -8.47 -1.34
CA ALA A 339 -10.55 -8.58 -2.23
C ALA A 339 -9.87 -7.22 -2.48
N VAL A 340 -10.64 -6.13 -2.63
CA VAL A 340 -10.05 -4.77 -2.70
C VAL A 340 -9.28 -4.46 -1.41
N ALA A 341 -9.91 -4.67 -0.25
CA ALA A 341 -9.31 -4.39 1.05
C ALA A 341 -7.98 -5.12 1.27
N ILE A 342 -7.92 -6.42 0.94
CA ILE A 342 -6.69 -7.23 1.05
C ILE A 342 -5.63 -6.74 0.07
N ALA A 343 -5.99 -6.56 -1.20
CA ALA A 343 -5.04 -6.14 -2.22
C ALA A 343 -4.47 -4.75 -1.89
N THR A 344 -5.30 -3.81 -1.47
CA THR A 344 -4.87 -2.47 -1.06
C THR A 344 -3.93 -2.52 0.15
N ASN A 345 -4.26 -3.29 1.20
CA ASN A 345 -3.35 -3.48 2.33
C ASN A 345 -2.02 -4.10 1.89
N PHE A 346 -2.07 -5.14 1.07
CA PHE A 346 -0.86 -5.79 0.57
C PHE A 346 0.04 -4.81 -0.19
N PHE A 347 -0.52 -4.03 -1.11
CA PHE A 347 0.25 -3.02 -1.83
C PHE A 347 0.75 -1.90 -0.92
N LEU A 348 -0.05 -1.42 0.03
CA LEU A 348 0.38 -0.40 0.99
C LEU A 348 1.59 -0.88 1.79
N PHE A 349 1.51 -2.06 2.42
CA PHE A 349 2.63 -2.62 3.17
C PHE A 349 3.84 -2.93 2.30
N LEU A 350 3.61 -3.34 1.05
CA LEU A 350 4.70 -3.54 0.09
C LEU A 350 5.39 -2.22 -0.25
N LEU A 351 4.64 -1.16 -0.56
CA LEU A 351 5.20 0.14 -0.92
C LEU A 351 5.96 0.75 0.25
N LEU A 352 5.39 0.71 1.47
CA LEU A 352 6.07 1.10 2.71
C LEU A 352 7.34 0.27 2.92
N GLY A 353 7.25 -1.06 2.82
CA GLY A 353 8.38 -1.96 3.04
C GLY A 353 9.49 -1.86 1.99
N LEU A 354 9.17 -1.37 0.78
CA LEU A 354 10.13 -1.14 -0.29
C LEU A 354 10.64 0.31 -0.34
N GLY A 355 10.09 1.23 0.46
CA GLY A 355 10.49 2.64 0.51
C GLY A 355 9.94 3.50 -0.63
N TYR A 356 8.79 3.12 -1.20
CA TYR A 356 8.09 3.89 -2.24
C TYR A 356 7.01 4.84 -1.67
N ALA A 357 6.71 4.75 -0.37
CA ALA A 357 5.65 5.48 0.31
C ALA A 357 6.04 5.74 1.78
N ASP A 358 5.45 6.80 2.36
CA ASP A 358 5.63 7.25 3.75
C ASP A 358 4.48 6.86 4.70
#